data_AF-A0AAV1Y0Q3-F1
#
_entry.id   AF-A0AAV1Y0Q3-F1
#
_cell.length_a   1.000
_cell.length_b   1.000
_cell.length_c   1.000
_cell.angle_alpha   90.00
_cell.angle_beta   90.00
_cell.angle_gamma   90.00
#
_symmetry.space_group_name_H-M   'P 1'
#
loop_
_entity.id
_entity.type
_entity.pdbx_description
1 polymer ?
#
loop_
_entity_poly.entity_id
_entity_poly.type
_entity_poly.pdbx_seq_one_letter_code
_entity_poly.pdbx_strand_id
1 'polypeptide(L)'
;MGRSWFLELLFVGNYVCLLFNVRVEGYPKEDLVERLPGQPNVEFKQYVGYVDIDVKHGRSLFYNFVEADHDPDNKALTLWLNGGPGCSSVGGGAFTELGPFYPTGNGRGLRRNSMSWNRASNLLFIESPAGVGWSYSNTTSDYNTGDASTANDILLFFLKWYEKFTSHRSRELFLTGESYAGHYIPQLANAILDYNAHSSDFKFNIKGIDIGNPLLKLDRDTQATYEYFWSHGMVLHIELDFIFLMLF
;
A
#
# COMPACT_ATOMS: atom_id res chain seq x y z
N MET A 1 -40.61 -52.56 -48.17
CA MET A 1 -41.65 -51.53 -48.00
C MET A 1 -42.30 -51.79 -46.63
N GLY A 2 -42.31 -50.95 -45.60
CA GLY A 2 -41.79 -49.60 -45.33
C GLY A 2 -42.40 -49.12 -43.98
N ARG A 3 -41.63 -48.36 -43.18
CA ARG A 3 -42.01 -47.36 -42.12
C ARG A 3 -42.99 -47.79 -41.00
N SER A 4 -43.07 -47.19 -39.81
CA SER A 4 -42.24 -46.44 -38.86
C SER A 4 -43.18 -46.03 -37.69
N TRP A 5 -42.61 -45.78 -36.50
CA TRP A 5 -43.08 -44.89 -35.41
C TRP A 5 -44.31 -45.35 -34.58
N PHE A 6 -44.58 -44.99 -33.32
CA PHE A 6 -43.98 -44.22 -32.20
C PHE A 6 -44.91 -44.41 -30.97
N LEU A 7 -44.42 -44.15 -29.75
CA LEU A 7 -45.09 -43.61 -28.52
C LEU A 7 -44.34 -44.14 -27.28
N GLU A 8 -43.28 -43.49 -26.79
CA GLU A 8 -43.24 -42.26 -25.96
C GLU A 8 -44.04 -42.32 -24.65
N LEU A 9 -43.31 -42.39 -23.54
CA LEU A 9 -43.71 -41.84 -22.24
C LEU A 9 -42.52 -41.04 -21.71
N LEU A 10 -42.65 -39.71 -21.80
CA LEU A 10 -41.71 -38.70 -21.35
C LEU A 10 -41.74 -38.58 -19.82
N PHE A 11 -40.61 -38.80 -19.15
CA PHE A 11 -40.32 -38.24 -17.83
C PHE A 11 -39.29 -37.13 -18.00
N VAL A 12 -39.76 -35.88 -18.06
CA VAL A 12 -38.89 -34.70 -17.99
C VAL A 12 -38.73 -34.34 -16.52
N GLY A 13 -37.61 -34.75 -15.93
CA GLY A 13 -37.19 -34.29 -14.61
C GLY A 13 -36.61 -32.88 -14.73
N ASN A 14 -37.29 -31.89 -14.13
CA ASN A 14 -36.77 -30.53 -13.96
C ASN A 14 -35.58 -30.56 -13.00
N TYR A 15 -34.35 -30.43 -13.53
CA TYR A 15 -33.19 -30.08 -12.73
C TYR A 15 -33.18 -28.57 -12.52
N VAL A 16 -33.77 -28.13 -11.41
CA VAL A 16 -33.56 -26.77 -10.91
C VAL A 16 -32.16 -26.73 -10.29
N CYS A 17 -31.18 -26.23 -11.04
CA CYS A 17 -29.88 -25.84 -10.48
C CYS A 17 -30.10 -24.64 -9.56
N LEU A 18 -30.21 -24.91 -8.25
CA LEU A 18 -30.06 -23.90 -7.22
C LEU A 18 -28.61 -23.40 -7.26
N LEU A 19 -28.38 -22.29 -7.94
CA LEU A 19 -27.14 -21.51 -7.82
C LEU A 19 -27.10 -20.94 -6.41
N PHE A 20 -26.48 -21.66 -5.48
CA PHE A 20 -25.99 -21.07 -4.25
C PHE A 20 -24.94 -20.03 -4.67
N ASN A 21 -25.28 -18.75 -4.53
CA ASN A 21 -24.28 -17.67 -4.50
C ASN A 21 -23.41 -17.88 -3.26
N VAL A 22 -22.46 -18.80 -3.33
CA VAL A 22 -21.34 -18.83 -2.40
C VAL A 22 -20.54 -17.57 -2.71
N ARG A 23 -20.77 -16.50 -1.94
CA ARG A 23 -19.83 -15.38 -1.89
C ARG A 23 -18.53 -15.96 -1.32
N VAL A 24 -17.58 -16.25 -2.20
CA VAL A 24 -16.20 -16.46 -1.78
C VAL A 24 -15.74 -15.10 -1.26
N GLU A 25 -15.55 -15.00 0.06
CA GLU A 25 -14.90 -13.83 0.64
C GLU A 25 -13.48 -13.74 0.06
N GLY A 26 -13.23 -12.74 -0.78
CA GLY A 26 -11.98 -12.56 -1.50
C GLY A 26 -10.88 -11.90 -0.67
N TYR A 27 -10.77 -12.26 0.61
CA TYR A 27 -9.78 -11.74 1.55
C TYR A 27 -9.32 -12.81 2.55
N PRO A 28 -8.08 -12.73 3.07
CA PRO A 28 -7.57 -13.60 4.13
C PRO A 28 -8.27 -13.30 5.46
N LYS A 29 -8.97 -14.29 6.03
CA LYS A 29 -9.68 -14.12 7.32
C LYS A 29 -8.72 -13.96 8.49
N GLU A 30 -7.56 -14.61 8.39
CA GLU A 30 -6.48 -14.59 9.36
C GLU A 30 -5.86 -13.20 9.55
N ASP A 31 -5.93 -12.34 8.53
CA ASP A 31 -5.41 -10.99 8.60
C ASP A 31 -6.49 -9.98 9.07
N LEU A 32 -7.76 -10.38 9.19
CA LEU A 32 -8.84 -9.47 9.58
C LEU A 32 -8.66 -9.02 11.03
N VAL A 33 -8.60 -7.71 11.24
CA VAL A 33 -8.58 -7.10 12.56
C VAL A 33 -10.01 -6.93 13.06
N GLU A 34 -10.43 -7.80 13.99
CA GLU A 34 -11.77 -7.70 14.59
C GLU A 34 -11.96 -6.39 15.35
N ARG A 35 -10.98 -6.04 16.20
CA ARG A 35 -10.94 -4.77 16.91
C ARG A 35 -9.56 -4.49 17.49
N LEU A 36 -9.06 -3.26 17.32
CA LEU A 36 -7.86 -2.79 18.01
C LEU A 36 -8.16 -2.39 19.47
N PRO A 37 -7.18 -2.53 20.38
CA PRO A 37 -7.32 -2.03 21.75
C PRO A 37 -7.67 -0.54 21.79
N GLY A 38 -8.78 -0.20 22.44
CA GLY A 38 -9.26 1.19 22.55
C GLY A 38 -9.76 1.81 21.24
N GLN A 39 -10.08 1.01 20.23
CA GLN A 39 -10.66 1.47 18.96
C GLN A 39 -12.11 1.97 19.14
N PRO A 40 -12.45 3.17 18.64
CA PRO A 40 -13.83 3.60 18.45
C PRO A 40 -14.59 2.66 17.50
N ASN A 41 -15.92 2.65 17.57
CA ASN A 41 -16.72 1.87 16.62
C ASN A 41 -16.54 2.41 15.20
N VAL A 42 -16.33 1.50 14.24
CA VAL A 42 -16.21 1.78 12.80
C VAL A 42 -16.90 0.68 12.00
N GLU A 43 -17.29 1.01 10.77
CA GLU A 43 -17.98 0.08 9.86
C GLU A 43 -17.06 -0.46 8.76
N PHE A 44 -15.93 0.20 8.48
CA PHE A 44 -14.92 -0.31 7.56
C PHE A 44 -14.09 -1.44 8.18
N LYS A 45 -13.58 -2.34 7.34
CA LYS A 45 -12.66 -3.39 7.76
C LYS A 45 -11.23 -2.93 7.72
N GLN A 46 -10.41 -3.55 8.57
CA GLN A 46 -8.97 -3.38 8.61
C GLN A 46 -8.31 -4.75 8.59
N TYR A 47 -7.23 -4.87 7.85
CA TYR A 47 -6.47 -6.10 7.69
C TYR A 47 -5.00 -5.83 7.98
N VAL A 48 -4.37 -6.72 8.73
CA VAL A 48 -2.97 -6.62 9.10
C VAL A 48 -2.34 -7.98 8.94
N GLY A 49 -1.22 -8.04 8.24
CA GLY A 49 -0.53 -9.30 8.04
C GLY A 49 0.77 -9.14 7.28
N TYR A 50 1.26 -10.27 6.77
CA TYR A 50 2.51 -10.36 6.04
C TYR A 50 2.28 -10.83 4.60
N VAL A 51 3.22 -10.44 3.74
CA VAL A 51 3.39 -11.01 2.40
C VAL A 51 4.84 -11.45 2.24
N ASP A 52 5.02 -12.75 1.99
CA ASP A 52 6.34 -13.37 1.80
C ASP A 52 6.85 -13.09 0.39
N ILE A 53 7.78 -12.15 0.27
CA ILE A 53 8.35 -11.73 -1.02
C ILE A 53 9.56 -12.58 -1.42
N ASP A 54 10.23 -13.22 -0.46
CA ASP A 54 11.30 -14.20 -0.71
C ASP A 54 11.28 -15.31 0.36
N VAL A 55 10.69 -16.46 0.02
CA VAL A 55 10.58 -17.60 0.93
C VAL A 55 11.95 -18.20 1.26
N LYS A 56 12.91 -18.13 0.34
CA LYS A 56 14.23 -18.74 0.53
C LYS A 56 15.06 -17.94 1.55
N HIS A 57 15.02 -16.62 1.44
CA HIS A 57 15.70 -15.74 2.39
C HIS A 57 14.86 -15.48 3.65
N GLY A 58 13.60 -15.87 3.65
CA GLY A 58 12.65 -15.61 4.74
C GLY A 58 12.34 -14.12 4.87
N ARG A 59 12.20 -13.42 3.74
CA ARG A 59 11.91 -11.98 3.66
C ARG A 59 10.42 -11.75 3.47
N SER A 60 9.82 -11.02 4.41
CA SER A 60 8.38 -10.76 4.48
C SER A 60 8.12 -9.31 4.83
N LEU A 61 7.22 -8.66 4.08
CA LEU A 61 6.82 -7.28 4.36
C LEU A 61 5.47 -7.28 5.09
N PHE A 62 5.41 -6.49 6.16
CA PHE A 62 4.22 -6.22 6.92
C PHE A 62 3.37 -5.15 6.24
N TYR A 63 2.05 -5.32 6.30
CA TYR A 63 1.11 -4.33 5.80
C TYR A 63 -0.03 -4.08 6.76
N ASN A 64 -0.58 -2.87 6.69
CA ASN A 64 -1.85 -2.49 7.28
C ASN A 64 -2.75 -1.98 6.15
N PHE A 65 -3.82 -2.70 5.86
CA PHE A 65 -4.80 -2.35 4.85
C PHE A 65 -6.10 -1.90 5.52
N VAL A 66 -6.58 -0.72 5.19
CA VAL A 66 -7.79 -0.13 5.74
C VAL A 66 -8.76 0.12 4.59
N GLU A 67 -9.92 -0.52 4.63
CA GLU A 67 -10.97 -0.27 3.65
C GLU A 67 -11.48 1.18 3.74
N ALA A 68 -12.03 1.65 2.62
CA ALA A 68 -12.70 2.93 2.62
C ALA A 68 -13.92 2.92 3.57
N ASP A 69 -14.14 4.03 4.26
CA ASP A 69 -15.21 4.24 5.23
C ASP A 69 -16.61 4.03 4.63
N HIS A 70 -16.74 4.31 3.33
CA HIS A 70 -17.98 4.16 2.58
C HIS A 70 -17.72 3.55 1.21
N ASP A 71 -18.51 2.54 0.87
CA ASP A 71 -18.52 1.87 -0.44
C ASP A 71 -17.12 1.38 -0.89
N PRO A 72 -16.39 0.62 -0.05
CA PRO A 72 -15.00 0.23 -0.33
C PRO A 72 -14.86 -0.56 -1.63
N ASP A 73 -15.89 -1.32 -1.99
CA ASP A 73 -16.02 -2.07 -3.23
C ASP A 73 -16.08 -1.21 -4.49
N ASN A 74 -16.14 0.12 -4.41
CA ASN A 74 -16.07 1.00 -5.58
C ASN A 74 -14.98 2.07 -5.46
N LYS A 75 -14.16 2.01 -4.42
CA LYS A 75 -13.04 2.95 -4.24
C LYS A 75 -11.75 2.43 -4.83
N ALA A 76 -10.87 3.37 -5.17
CA ALA A 76 -9.50 3.08 -5.57
C ALA A 76 -8.71 2.42 -4.42
N LEU A 77 -7.53 1.91 -4.75
CA LEU A 77 -6.49 1.52 -3.80
C LEU A 77 -5.41 2.59 -3.82
N THR A 78 -5.08 3.12 -2.64
CA THR A 78 -4.01 4.09 -2.44
C THR A 78 -2.93 3.47 -1.56
N LEU A 79 -1.75 3.28 -2.14
CA LEU A 79 -0.54 2.94 -1.40
C LEU A 79 -0.03 4.18 -0.66
N TRP A 80 0.37 4.04 0.60
CA TRP A 80 1.14 5.04 1.33
C TRP A 80 2.50 4.49 1.79
N LEU A 81 3.57 5.23 1.49
CA LEU A 81 4.93 4.96 1.97
C LEU A 81 5.51 6.19 2.69
N ASN A 82 5.93 6.02 3.95
CA ASN A 82 6.80 7.02 4.59
C ASN A 82 8.26 6.86 4.09
N GLY A 83 9.04 7.93 4.25
CA GLY A 83 10.44 8.00 3.82
C GLY A 83 11.47 7.52 4.85
N GLY A 84 12.40 8.40 5.22
CA GLY A 84 13.53 8.12 6.12
C GLY A 84 14.87 8.25 5.40
N PRO A 85 15.37 7.21 4.69
CA PRO A 85 14.91 5.82 4.59
C PRO A 85 14.69 5.10 5.91
N GLY A 86 13.77 4.14 5.94
CA GLY A 86 13.60 3.23 7.07
C GLY A 86 12.53 3.63 8.09
N CYS A 87 11.74 4.67 7.82
CA CYS A 87 10.62 5.06 8.67
C CYS A 87 9.40 4.17 8.41
N SER A 88 8.64 3.86 9.46
CA SER A 88 7.45 3.01 9.36
C SER A 88 6.26 3.75 8.75
N SER A 89 5.68 3.19 7.69
CA SER A 89 4.42 3.67 7.10
C SER A 89 3.20 3.48 7.98
N VAL A 90 3.28 2.54 8.93
CA VAL A 90 2.20 2.28 9.88
C VAL A 90 2.29 3.27 11.04
N GLY A 91 3.48 3.47 11.59
CA GLY A 91 3.74 4.45 12.64
C GLY A 91 3.48 5.88 12.17
N GLY A 92 4.11 6.29 11.07
CA GLY A 92 3.94 7.61 10.45
C GLY A 92 2.54 7.75 9.84
N GLY A 93 2.34 7.15 8.66
CA GLY A 93 1.13 7.31 7.86
C GLY A 93 -0.15 6.88 8.56
N ALA A 94 -0.22 5.62 9.00
CA ALA A 94 -1.48 5.04 9.46
C ALA A 94 -1.95 5.57 10.82
N PHE A 95 -1.03 5.92 11.72
CA PHE A 95 -1.37 6.31 13.09
C PHE A 95 -0.98 7.74 13.47
N THR A 96 -0.22 8.48 12.67
CA THR A 96 0.14 9.88 13.00
C THR A 96 -0.23 10.89 11.92
N GLU A 97 -0.62 10.45 10.73
CA GLU A 97 -0.92 11.34 9.61
C GLU A 97 -2.34 11.14 9.06
N LEU A 98 -2.51 10.24 8.08
CA LEU A 98 -3.69 10.16 7.22
C LEU A 98 -4.58 8.95 7.46
N GLY A 99 -4.11 7.97 8.25
CA GLY A 99 -4.90 6.80 8.57
C GLY A 99 -6.12 7.11 9.47
N PRO A 100 -6.97 6.11 9.71
CA PRO A 100 -8.30 6.29 10.30
C PRO A 100 -8.26 6.72 11.77
N PHE A 101 -7.13 6.52 12.45
CA PHE A 101 -7.00 6.71 13.89
C PHE A 101 -5.71 7.43 14.24
N TYR A 102 -5.77 8.19 15.34
CA TYR A 102 -4.60 8.63 16.08
C TYR A 102 -4.54 7.94 17.44
N PRO A 103 -3.37 7.59 17.96
CA PRO A 103 -3.20 7.24 19.37
C PRO A 103 -3.70 8.37 20.27
N THR A 104 -4.31 8.00 21.39
CA THR A 104 -4.58 8.95 22.48
C THR A 104 -3.27 9.38 23.12
N GLY A 105 -3.21 10.57 23.75
CA GLY A 105 -1.98 11.11 24.32
C GLY A 105 -1.32 10.24 25.40
N ASN A 106 -2.05 9.30 25.99
CA ASN A 106 -1.53 8.32 26.96
C ASN A 106 -1.12 6.97 26.34
N GLY A 107 -1.25 6.81 25.02
CA GLY A 107 -0.91 5.59 24.28
C GLY A 107 -1.79 4.37 24.57
N ARG A 108 -2.93 4.53 25.27
CA ARG A 108 -3.79 3.42 25.72
C ARG A 108 -5.08 3.23 24.91
N GLY A 109 -5.28 4.04 23.87
CA GLY A 109 -6.43 3.90 23.00
C GLY A 109 -6.28 4.70 21.71
N LEU A 110 -7.35 4.73 20.94
CA LEU A 110 -7.40 5.37 19.63
C LEU A 110 -8.52 6.41 19.59
N ARG A 111 -8.28 7.51 18.87
CA ARG A 111 -9.29 8.51 18.51
C ARG A 111 -9.44 8.55 16.99
N ARG A 112 -10.66 8.75 16.51
CA ARG A 112 -10.95 8.88 15.06
C ARG A 112 -10.21 10.08 14.47
N ASN A 113 -9.65 9.88 13.28
CA ASN A 113 -9.21 10.95 12.41
C ASN A 113 -10.38 11.37 11.52
N SER A 114 -10.94 12.56 11.74
CA SER A 114 -12.07 13.07 10.93
C SER A 114 -11.67 13.42 9.49
N MET A 115 -10.37 13.58 9.24
CA MET A 115 -9.79 13.93 7.94
C MET A 115 -9.04 12.74 7.31
N SER A 116 -9.31 11.52 7.77
CA SER A 116 -8.62 10.34 7.23
C SER A 116 -8.88 10.19 5.73
N TRP A 117 -7.84 9.80 5.01
CA TRP A 117 -7.92 9.52 3.58
C TRP A 117 -8.76 8.28 3.27
N ASN A 118 -9.04 7.41 4.26
CA ASN A 118 -9.91 6.26 4.04
C ASN A 118 -11.38 6.67 3.79
N ARG A 119 -11.70 7.96 3.95
CA ARG A 119 -12.99 8.52 3.49
C ARG A 119 -13.08 8.62 1.97
N ALA A 120 -11.95 8.59 1.26
CA ALA A 120 -11.87 8.76 -0.19
C ALA A 120 -11.38 7.50 -0.93
N SER A 121 -10.53 6.68 -0.30
CA SER A 121 -9.88 5.54 -0.93
C SER A 121 -9.69 4.36 0.03
N ASN A 122 -9.45 3.16 -0.48
CA ASN A 122 -8.92 2.08 0.34
C ASN A 122 -7.42 2.34 0.55
N LEU A 123 -6.93 2.31 1.79
CA LEU A 123 -5.55 2.67 2.12
C LEU A 123 -4.70 1.44 2.41
N LEU A 124 -3.55 1.35 1.77
CA LEU A 124 -2.57 0.29 2.00
C LEU A 124 -1.26 0.92 2.48
N PHE A 125 -0.90 0.64 3.73
CA PHE A 125 0.36 1.04 4.33
C PHE A 125 1.30 -0.16 4.31
N ILE A 126 2.48 -0.01 3.71
CA ILE A 126 3.50 -1.07 3.68
C ILE A 126 4.70 -0.62 4.48
N GLU A 127 5.19 -1.46 5.38
CA GLU A 127 6.49 -1.25 6.01
C GLU A 127 7.58 -1.79 5.10
N SER A 128 8.37 -0.88 4.53
CA SER A 128 9.37 -1.22 3.53
C SER A 128 10.58 -0.30 3.66
N PRO A 129 11.80 -0.79 3.44
CA PRO A 129 12.16 -2.17 3.09
C PRO A 129 12.12 -3.15 4.29
N ALA A 130 12.54 -4.40 4.10
CA ALA A 130 12.68 -5.35 5.19
C ALA A 130 13.58 -4.79 6.31
N GLY A 131 13.18 -4.95 7.57
CA GLY A 131 13.80 -4.33 8.74
C GLY A 131 13.08 -3.07 9.24
N VAL A 132 12.17 -2.50 8.44
CA VAL A 132 11.31 -1.39 8.87
C VAL A 132 10.13 -1.92 9.66
N GLY A 133 9.95 -1.40 10.88
CA GLY A 133 8.84 -1.75 11.75
C GLY A 133 8.78 -3.25 12.05
N TRP A 134 7.74 -3.90 11.56
CA TRP A 134 7.48 -5.32 11.68
C TRP A 134 7.91 -6.13 10.45
N SER A 135 8.30 -5.51 9.34
CA SER A 135 8.88 -6.21 8.18
C SER A 135 10.24 -6.78 8.51
N TYR A 136 10.55 -7.99 8.06
CA TYR A 136 11.77 -8.70 8.46
C TYR A 136 12.37 -9.55 7.33
N SER A 137 13.62 -9.95 7.53
CA SER A 137 14.27 -11.05 6.80
C SER A 137 15.01 -11.99 7.75
N ASN A 138 14.92 -13.29 7.50
CA ASN A 138 15.76 -14.28 8.21
C ASN A 138 17.22 -14.26 7.73
N THR A 139 17.52 -13.50 6.67
CA THR A 139 18.87 -13.38 6.08
C THR A 139 19.43 -11.99 6.34
N THR A 140 20.46 -11.88 7.19
CA THR A 140 21.02 -10.60 7.63
C THR A 140 21.51 -9.69 6.50
N SER A 141 21.99 -10.25 5.38
CA SER A 141 22.46 -9.44 4.25
C SER A 141 21.33 -8.67 3.55
N ASP A 142 20.08 -9.09 3.70
CA ASP A 142 18.92 -8.43 3.07
C ASP A 142 18.64 -7.04 3.68
N TYR A 143 19.20 -6.73 4.85
CA TYR A 143 19.10 -5.41 5.47
C TYR A 143 20.02 -4.37 4.81
N ASN A 144 20.89 -4.77 3.88
CA ASN A 144 21.64 -3.86 3.03
C ASN A 144 20.78 -3.49 1.80
N THR A 145 19.83 -2.59 2.02
CA THR A 145 18.81 -2.23 1.05
C THR A 145 19.23 -1.03 0.19
N GLY A 146 18.69 -0.94 -1.02
CA GLY A 146 18.82 0.23 -1.89
C GLY A 146 17.52 0.54 -2.61
N ASP A 147 17.46 1.67 -3.29
CA ASP A 147 16.24 2.15 -3.95
C ASP A 147 15.68 1.12 -4.95
N ALA A 148 16.54 0.56 -5.81
CA ALA A 148 16.13 -0.41 -6.83
C ALA A 148 15.63 -1.73 -6.22
N SER A 149 16.29 -2.26 -5.19
CA SER A 149 15.81 -3.48 -4.52
C SER A 149 14.50 -3.24 -3.78
N THR A 150 14.35 -2.07 -3.16
CA THR A 150 13.11 -1.67 -2.46
C THR A 150 11.92 -1.56 -3.43
N ALA A 151 12.11 -0.95 -4.60
CA ALA A 151 11.07 -0.87 -5.63
C ALA A 151 10.64 -2.26 -6.15
N ASN A 152 11.61 -3.14 -6.40
CA ASN A 152 11.34 -4.51 -6.84
C ASN A 152 10.63 -5.35 -5.76
N ASP A 153 11.06 -5.24 -4.50
CA ASP A 153 10.44 -5.93 -3.38
C ASP A 153 8.98 -5.47 -3.19
N ILE A 154 8.67 -4.18 -3.33
CA ILE A 154 7.28 -3.68 -3.28
C ILE A 154 6.45 -4.13 -4.49
N LEU A 155 7.03 -4.18 -5.70
CA LEU A 155 6.34 -4.74 -6.87
C LEU A 155 5.95 -6.22 -6.63
N LEU A 156 6.89 -7.02 -6.11
CA LEU A 156 6.64 -8.42 -5.73
C LEU A 156 5.60 -8.54 -4.62
N PHE A 157 5.67 -7.65 -3.62
CA PHE A 157 4.66 -7.56 -2.58
C PHE A 157 3.28 -7.39 -3.19
N PHE A 158 3.09 -6.45 -4.12
CA PHE A 158 1.79 -6.20 -4.73
C PHE A 158 1.25 -7.41 -5.51
N LEU A 159 2.10 -8.04 -6.31
CA LEU A 159 1.71 -9.22 -7.10
C LEU A 159 1.14 -10.32 -6.21
N LYS A 160 1.79 -10.58 -5.06
CA LYS A 160 1.37 -11.57 -4.07
C LYS A 160 0.21 -11.09 -3.20
N TRP A 161 0.19 -9.81 -2.82
CA TRP A 161 -0.89 -9.22 -2.04
C TRP A 161 -2.22 -9.30 -2.79
N TYR A 162 -2.21 -9.11 -4.11
CA TYR A 162 -3.39 -9.29 -4.96
C TYR A 162 -3.87 -10.75 -5.10
N GLU A 163 -3.04 -11.74 -4.76
CA GLU A 163 -3.50 -13.13 -4.63
C GLU A 163 -4.33 -13.31 -3.35
N LYS A 164 -4.00 -12.56 -2.29
CA LYS A 164 -4.77 -12.51 -1.03
C LYS A 164 -6.05 -11.67 -1.18
N PHE A 165 -5.96 -10.53 -1.87
CA PHE A 165 -7.04 -9.55 -2.05
C PHE A 165 -7.47 -9.47 -3.52
N THR A 166 -8.02 -10.57 -4.05
CA THR A 166 -8.31 -10.71 -5.49
C THR A 166 -9.29 -9.67 -6.03
N SER A 167 -10.24 -9.19 -5.21
CA SER A 167 -11.19 -8.12 -5.55
C SER A 167 -10.53 -6.77 -5.84
N HIS A 168 -9.26 -6.60 -5.44
CA HIS A 168 -8.52 -5.36 -5.66
C HIS A 168 -7.71 -5.34 -6.95
N ARG A 169 -7.55 -6.47 -7.65
CA ARG A 169 -6.73 -6.57 -8.87
C ARG A 169 -7.14 -5.59 -9.98
N SER A 170 -8.44 -5.35 -10.13
CA SER A 170 -8.97 -4.46 -11.18
C SER A 170 -9.08 -3.00 -10.75
N ARG A 171 -8.77 -2.67 -9.48
CA ARG A 171 -8.97 -1.34 -8.91
C ARG A 171 -7.96 -0.35 -9.46
N GLU A 172 -8.39 0.90 -9.54
CA GLU A 172 -7.48 2.03 -9.76
C GLU A 172 -6.45 2.07 -8.64
N LEU A 173 -5.18 2.23 -9.01
CA LEU A 173 -4.05 2.27 -8.08
C LEU A 173 -3.40 3.65 -8.09
N PHE A 174 -3.28 4.25 -6.91
CA PHE A 174 -2.51 5.47 -6.68
C PHE A 174 -1.31 5.16 -5.80
N LEU A 175 -0.14 5.64 -6.18
CA LEU A 175 1.10 5.47 -5.42
C LEU A 175 1.41 6.77 -4.69
N THR A 176 1.37 6.75 -3.36
CA THR A 176 1.55 7.97 -2.57
C THR A 176 2.55 7.79 -1.45
N GLY A 177 3.18 8.87 -1.02
CA GLY A 177 4.12 8.83 0.10
C GLY A 177 4.70 10.20 0.42
N GLU A 178 5.66 10.23 1.34
CA GLU A 178 6.31 11.46 1.77
C GLU A 178 7.83 11.35 1.96
N SER A 179 8.51 12.51 1.99
CA SER A 179 9.94 12.60 2.31
C SER A 179 10.80 11.79 1.32
N TYR A 180 11.61 10.86 1.79
CA TYR A 180 12.40 9.97 0.93
C TYR A 180 11.54 9.07 0.01
N ALA A 181 10.21 9.00 0.23
CA ALA A 181 9.33 8.40 -0.76
C ALA A 181 9.31 9.16 -2.11
N GLY A 182 9.88 10.37 -2.18
CA GLY A 182 10.28 11.02 -3.43
C GLY A 182 11.21 10.18 -4.31
N HIS A 183 11.98 9.27 -3.71
CA HIS A 183 12.73 8.23 -4.41
C HIS A 183 11.92 6.95 -4.61
N TYR A 184 11.18 6.48 -3.60
CA TYR A 184 10.45 5.22 -3.65
C TYR A 184 9.32 5.21 -4.67
N ILE A 185 8.46 6.25 -4.66
CA ILE A 185 7.24 6.28 -5.46
C ILE A 185 7.53 6.33 -6.96
N PRO A 186 8.42 7.21 -7.48
CA PRO A 186 8.73 7.21 -8.91
C PRO A 186 9.42 5.93 -9.39
N GLN A 187 10.30 5.35 -8.57
CA GLN A 187 11.00 4.11 -8.93
C GLN A 187 10.06 2.90 -8.94
N LEU A 188 9.15 2.80 -7.96
CA LEU A 188 8.08 1.80 -7.97
C LEU A 188 7.14 1.99 -9.17
N ALA A 189 6.75 3.24 -9.47
CA ALA A 189 5.92 3.53 -10.64
C ALA A 189 6.60 3.04 -11.93
N ASN A 190 7.90 3.30 -12.09
CA ASN A 190 8.68 2.82 -13.22
C ASN A 190 8.73 1.29 -13.29
N ALA A 191 8.98 0.60 -12.16
CA ALA A 191 9.00 -0.85 -12.11
C ALA A 191 7.63 -1.47 -12.48
N ILE A 192 6.52 -0.87 -12.03
CA ILE A 192 5.18 -1.34 -12.40
C ILE A 192 4.87 -1.08 -13.88
N LEU A 193 5.25 0.08 -14.43
CA LEU A 193 5.05 0.38 -15.84
C LEU A 193 5.85 -0.57 -16.74
N ASP A 194 7.08 -0.90 -16.35
CA ASP A 194 7.90 -1.90 -17.03
C ASP A 194 7.27 -3.30 -16.96
N TYR A 195 6.79 -3.73 -15.80
CA TYR A 195 6.02 -4.97 -15.65
C TYR A 195 4.78 -4.98 -16.57
N ASN A 196 4.01 -3.89 -16.60
CA ASN A 196 2.81 -3.76 -17.43
C ASN A 196 3.12 -3.82 -18.94
N ALA A 197 4.30 -3.37 -19.36
CA ALA A 197 4.72 -3.43 -20.76
C ALA A 197 5.03 -4.86 -21.21
N HIS A 198 5.56 -5.69 -20.31
CA HIS A 198 6.00 -7.05 -20.61
C HIS A 198 4.96 -8.14 -20.23
N SER A 199 4.02 -7.83 -19.34
CA SER A 199 2.96 -8.77 -18.93
C SER A 199 1.83 -8.86 -19.95
N SER A 200 1.41 -10.08 -20.28
CA SER A 200 0.26 -10.38 -21.15
C SER A 200 -1.01 -10.79 -20.40
N ASP A 201 -0.91 -11.10 -19.11
CA ASP A 201 -2.02 -11.60 -18.27
C ASP A 201 -2.58 -10.48 -17.39
N PHE A 202 -1.85 -10.13 -16.33
CA PHE A 202 -2.23 -9.09 -15.38
C PHE A 202 -1.52 -7.77 -15.65
N LYS A 203 -2.26 -6.65 -15.55
CA LYS A 203 -1.69 -5.30 -15.56
C LYS A 203 -2.26 -4.47 -14.42
N PHE A 204 -1.39 -3.72 -13.76
CA PHE A 204 -1.76 -2.73 -12.77
C PHE A 204 -2.48 -1.55 -13.42
N ASN A 205 -3.61 -1.13 -12.85
CA ASN A 205 -4.36 0.03 -13.28
C ASN A 205 -3.90 1.31 -12.56
N ILE A 206 -2.61 1.69 -12.74
CA ILE A 206 -2.07 2.92 -12.12
C ILE A 206 -2.75 4.14 -12.74
N LYS A 207 -3.24 5.04 -11.87
CA LYS A 207 -3.86 6.31 -12.28
C LYS A 207 -3.02 7.53 -11.98
N GLY A 208 -2.14 7.47 -10.98
CA GLY A 208 -1.29 8.59 -10.65
C GLY A 208 -0.38 8.34 -9.45
N ILE A 209 0.48 9.32 -9.23
CA ILE A 209 1.34 9.40 -8.06
C ILE A 209 1.13 10.73 -7.35
N ASP A 210 1.30 10.74 -6.03
CA ASP A 210 1.30 11.96 -5.20
C ASP A 210 2.41 11.86 -4.15
N ILE A 211 3.18 12.92 -3.93
CA ILE A 211 4.33 12.86 -3.03
C ILE A 211 4.42 14.14 -2.20
N GLY A 212 4.25 14.00 -0.88
CA GLY A 212 4.32 15.07 0.09
C GLY A 212 5.77 15.38 0.49
N ASN A 213 6.17 16.66 0.41
CA ASN A 213 7.49 17.14 0.82
C ASN A 213 8.66 16.22 0.39
N PRO A 214 8.76 15.88 -0.91
CA PRO A 214 9.69 14.84 -1.37
C PRO A 214 11.14 15.30 -1.36
N LEU A 215 12.06 14.37 -1.12
CA LEU A 215 13.43 14.47 -1.64
C LEU A 215 13.41 14.01 -3.11
N LEU A 216 13.77 14.88 -4.05
CA LEU A 216 13.77 14.58 -5.49
C LEU A 216 15.16 14.67 -6.10
N LYS A 217 15.90 15.71 -5.74
CA LYS A 217 17.21 16.04 -6.32
C LYS A 217 18.07 16.71 -5.26
N LEU A 218 19.00 15.94 -4.68
CA LEU A 218 19.80 16.39 -3.55
C LEU A 218 20.55 17.70 -3.82
N ASP A 219 21.08 17.90 -5.02
CA ASP A 219 21.78 19.13 -5.40
C ASP A 219 20.88 20.38 -5.32
N ARG A 220 19.62 20.25 -5.75
CA ARG A 220 18.63 21.34 -5.70
C ARG A 220 17.99 21.48 -4.33
N ASP A 221 17.59 20.37 -3.73
CA ASP A 221 16.87 20.36 -2.46
C ASP A 221 17.77 20.86 -1.32
N THR A 222 19.06 20.54 -1.35
CA THR A 222 20.05 21.05 -0.38
C THR A 222 20.17 22.57 -0.46
N GLN A 223 20.35 23.12 -1.66
CA GLN A 223 20.45 24.57 -1.85
C GLN A 223 19.17 25.27 -1.37
N ALA A 224 18.01 24.80 -1.82
CA ALA A 224 16.72 25.37 -1.45
C ALA A 224 16.44 25.31 0.06
N THR A 225 16.91 24.26 0.74
CA THR A 225 16.78 24.12 2.20
C THR A 225 17.51 25.24 2.94
N TYR A 226 18.73 25.57 2.53
CA TYR A 226 19.48 26.66 3.18
C TYR A 226 18.92 28.05 2.86
N GLU A 227 18.46 28.27 1.63
CA GLU A 227 17.72 29.49 1.28
C GLU A 227 16.42 29.62 2.11
N TYR A 228 15.71 28.51 2.34
CA TYR A 228 14.54 28.46 3.20
C TYR A 228 14.90 28.82 4.65
N PHE A 229 15.93 28.20 5.23
CA PHE A 229 16.36 28.52 6.60
C PHE A 229 16.73 29.99 6.77
N TRP A 230 17.47 30.56 5.82
CA TRP A 230 17.87 31.96 5.89
C TRP A 230 16.67 32.91 5.80
N SER A 231 15.77 32.67 4.83
CA SER A 231 14.57 33.50 4.65
C SER A 231 13.59 33.44 5.83
N HIS A 232 13.70 32.41 6.67
CA HIS A 232 12.90 32.24 7.89
C HIS A 232 13.67 32.57 9.17
N GLY A 233 14.86 33.16 9.07
CA GLY A 233 15.66 33.58 10.22
C GLY A 233 16.15 32.43 11.10
N MET A 234 16.24 31.21 10.55
CA MET A 234 16.74 30.02 11.25
C MET A 234 18.26 29.92 11.22
N VAL A 235 18.92 30.59 10.27
CA VAL A 235 20.38 30.70 10.16
C VAL A 235 20.79 32.15 9.90
N LEU A 236 21.98 32.52 10.36
CA LEU A 236 22.55 33.84 10.15
C LEU A 236 23.08 33.99 8.72
N HIS A 237 23.15 35.23 8.22
CA HIS A 237 23.69 35.50 6.88
C HIS A 237 25.13 34.99 6.72
N ILE A 238 25.96 35.11 7.76
CA ILE A 238 27.34 34.61 7.73
C ILE A 238 27.40 33.09 7.58
N GLU A 239 26.47 32.35 8.18
CA GLU A 239 26.39 30.89 8.06
C GLU A 239 25.98 30.48 6.65
N LEU A 240 25.05 31.23 6.02
CA LEU A 240 24.66 31.01 4.64
C LEU A 240 25.85 31.16 3.67
N ASP A 241 26.63 32.23 3.81
CA ASP A 241 27.80 32.47 2.95
C ASP A 241 28.83 31.34 3.08
N PHE A 242 29.10 30.88 4.31
CA PHE A 242 29.99 29.73 4.56
C PHE A 242 29.48 28.43 3.92
N ILE A 243 28.18 28.17 3.98
CA ILE A 243 27.56 26.96 3.41
C ILE A 243 27.65 26.96 1.88
N PHE A 244 27.36 28.10 1.24
CA PHE A 244 27.50 28.22 -0.22
C PHE A 244 28.95 28.06 -0.67
N LEU A 245 29.93 28.59 0.07
CA LEU A 245 31.37 28.43 -0.22
C LEU A 245 31.90 27.00 -0.09
N MET A 246 31.25 26.15 0.72
CA MET A 246 31.69 24.77 0.97
C MET A 246 31.00 23.73 0.08
N LEU A 247 29.77 24.01 -0.36
CA LEU A 247 28.93 23.03 -1.08
C LEU A 247 28.85 23.26 -2.59
N PHE A 248 29.22 24.45 -3.08
CA PHE A 248 29.13 24.85 -4.49
C PHE A 248 30.39 25.60 -4.94
#